data_AF-A0A7K2P3S6-F1
#
_entry.id   AF-A0A7K2P3S6-F1
#
_cell.length_a   1.000
_cell.length_b   1.000
_cell.length_c   1.000
_cell.angle_alpha   90.00
_cell.angle_beta   90.00
_cell.angle_gamma   90.00
#
_symmetry.space_group_name_H-M   'P 1'
#
loop_
_entity.id
_entity.type
_entity.pdbx_description
1 polymer ?
#
loop_
_entity_poly.entity_id
_entity_poly.type
_entity_poly.pdbx_seq_one_letter_code
_entity_poly.pdbx_strand_id
1 'polypeptide(L)'
;VAAAAHAAVVASGATARPPQAGRHLYADLGPLRDALGAEGVGDAQELEDFLTARLGLPAPGGHRFGDDLPALRVRLATGPLLDAGTDERRAECLLSPDPLELPHVQRALTGLKSVFD
;
A
#
# COMPACT_ATOMS: atom_id res chain seq x y z
N VAL A 1 -9.68 -1.53 8.30
CA VAL A 1 -8.96 -0.83 7.20
C VAL A 1 -7.72 -1.57 6.72
N ALA A 2 -6.73 -1.87 7.56
CA ALA A 2 -5.49 -2.55 7.13
C ALA A 2 -5.73 -3.88 6.39
N ALA A 3 -6.67 -4.71 6.86
CA ALA A 3 -7.05 -5.95 6.18
C ALA A 3 -7.62 -5.71 4.76
N ALA A 4 -8.37 -4.61 4.56
CA ALA A 4 -8.90 -4.26 3.24
C ALA A 4 -7.80 -3.78 2.28
N ALA A 5 -6.81 -3.05 2.80
CA ALA A 5 -5.62 -2.67 2.04
C ALA A 5 -4.76 -3.89 1.66
N HIS A 6 -4.59 -4.84 2.60
CA HIS A 6 -3.93 -6.12 2.34
C HIS A 6 -4.65 -6.91 1.25
N ALA A 7 -5.98 -7.01 1.32
CA ALA A 7 -6.78 -7.69 0.31
C ALA A 7 -6.64 -7.04 -1.08
N ALA A 8 -6.63 -5.70 -1.16
CA ALA A 8 -6.40 -4.99 -2.42
C ALA A 8 -5.03 -5.31 -3.03
N VAL A 9 -3.97 -5.29 -2.22
CA VAL A 9 -2.61 -5.60 -2.67
C VAL A 9 -2.46 -7.07 -3.09
N VAL A 10 -3.07 -8.01 -2.36
CA VAL A 10 -2.98 -9.43 -2.72
C VAL A 10 -3.83 -9.75 -3.95
N ALA A 11 -4.95 -9.04 -4.15
CA ALA A 11 -5.80 -9.22 -5.33
C ALA A 11 -5.09 -8.88 -6.65
N SER A 12 -4.07 -8.01 -6.63
CA SER A 12 -3.26 -7.71 -7.82
C SER A 12 -2.26 -8.80 -8.19
N GLY A 13 -2.10 -9.83 -7.36
CA GLY A 13 -1.07 -10.88 -7.54
C GLY A 13 0.20 -10.64 -6.72
N ALA A 14 0.31 -9.53 -5.98
CA ALA A 14 1.36 -9.37 -4.97
C ALA A 14 1.14 -10.30 -3.77
N THR A 15 2.17 -10.47 -2.95
CA THR A 15 2.06 -11.20 -1.68
C THR A 15 2.36 -10.29 -0.50
N ALA A 16 1.65 -10.49 0.61
CA ALA A 16 1.89 -9.77 1.85
C ALA A 16 1.41 -10.62 3.03
N ARG A 17 2.10 -10.52 4.17
CA ARG A 17 1.60 -11.14 5.40
C ARG A 17 0.33 -10.40 5.88
N PRO A 18 -0.71 -11.12 6.35
CA PRO A 18 -1.89 -10.47 6.91
C PRO A 18 -1.51 -9.53 8.07
N PRO A 19 -2.03 -8.29 8.10
CA PRO A 19 -1.70 -7.33 9.15
C PRO A 19 -2.24 -7.80 10.51
N GLN A 20 -1.35 -7.92 11.49
CA GLN A 20 -1.69 -8.26 12.87
C GLN A 20 -1.67 -7.04 13.80
N ALA A 21 -0.77 -6.09 13.53
CA ALA A 21 -0.59 -4.88 14.30
C ALA A 21 0.15 -3.81 13.47
N GLY A 22 0.21 -2.59 14.01
CA GLY A 22 0.97 -1.49 13.42
C GLY A 22 0.23 -0.74 12.31
N ARG A 23 0.99 0.07 11.56
CA ARG A 23 0.47 1.02 10.56
C ARG A 23 1.04 0.83 9.15
N HIS A 24 1.60 -0.35 8.88
CA HIS A 24 2.26 -0.64 7.61
C HIS A 24 1.92 -2.03 7.09
N LEU A 25 1.85 -2.15 5.77
CA LEU A 25 1.89 -3.41 5.04
C LEU A 25 3.24 -3.53 4.35
N TYR A 26 3.83 -4.72 4.43
CA TYR A 26 5.03 -5.04 3.67
C TYR A 26 4.65 -6.01 2.57
N ALA A 27 4.71 -5.54 1.33
CA ALA A 27 4.25 -6.24 0.15
C ALA A 27 5.43 -6.64 -0.73
N ASP A 28 5.37 -7.83 -1.30
CA ASP A 28 6.29 -8.37 -2.29
C ASP A 28 5.56 -8.46 -3.64
N LEU A 29 6.00 -7.61 -4.57
CA LEU A 29 5.52 -7.53 -5.95
C LEU A 29 6.43 -8.32 -6.91
N GLY A 30 7.33 -9.15 -6.38
CA GLY A 30 8.14 -10.08 -7.17
C GLY A 30 7.35 -10.92 -8.17
N PRO A 31 6.14 -11.43 -7.84
CA PRO A 31 5.29 -12.13 -8.82
C PRO A 31 4.86 -11.27 -10.02
N LEU A 32 4.94 -9.94 -9.91
CA LEU A 32 4.56 -8.98 -10.95
C LEU A 32 5.77 -8.45 -11.73
N ARG A 33 6.96 -9.06 -11.56
CA ARG A 33 8.21 -8.59 -12.16
C ARG A 33 8.10 -8.29 -13.66
N ASP A 34 7.51 -9.19 -14.44
CA ASP A 34 7.45 -9.02 -15.89
C ASP A 34 6.55 -7.85 -16.29
N ALA A 35 5.40 -7.69 -15.61
CA ALA A 35 4.48 -6.58 -15.83
C ALA A 35 5.10 -5.24 -15.40
N LEU A 36 5.75 -5.21 -14.24
CA LEU A 36 6.48 -4.04 -13.74
C LEU A 36 7.67 -3.69 -14.65
N GLY A 37 8.37 -4.69 -15.18
CA GLY A 37 9.46 -4.50 -16.13
C GLY A 37 8.99 -3.83 -17.44
N ALA A 38 7.78 -4.15 -17.92
CA ALA A 38 7.18 -3.47 -19.07
C ALA A 38 6.89 -1.98 -18.80
N GLU A 39 6.69 -1.61 -17.53
CA GLU A 39 6.53 -0.23 -17.06
C GLU A 39 7.86 0.43 -16.69
N GLY A 40 9.00 -0.24 -16.91
CA GLY A 40 10.33 0.27 -16.60
C GLY A 40 10.75 0.12 -15.14
N VAL A 41 10.13 -0.79 -14.39
CA VAL A 41 10.45 -1.08 -12.99
C VAL A 41 11.18 -2.42 -12.88
N GLY A 42 12.50 -2.36 -12.71
CA GLY A 42 13.39 -3.51 -12.57
C GLY A 42 13.82 -3.81 -11.13
N ASP A 43 13.81 -2.82 -10.25
CA ASP A 43 14.29 -2.96 -8.86
C ASP A 43 13.45 -2.23 -7.79
N ALA A 44 13.86 -2.38 -6.53
CA ALA A 44 13.14 -1.82 -5.38
C ALA A 44 13.17 -0.28 -5.30
N GLN A 45 14.14 0.38 -5.93
CA GLN A 45 14.23 1.83 -5.97
C GLN A 45 13.28 2.37 -7.04
N GLU A 46 13.32 1.80 -8.24
CA GLU A 46 12.38 2.14 -9.31
C GLU A 46 10.93 1.85 -8.90
N LEU A 47 10.71 0.76 -8.14
CA LEU A 47 9.40 0.45 -7.58
C LEU A 47 8.93 1.50 -6.57
N GLU A 48 9.83 2.00 -5.71
CA GLU A 48 9.53 3.07 -4.77
C GLU A 48 9.10 4.33 -5.51
N ASP A 49 9.84 4.74 -6.53
CA ASP A 49 9.55 5.93 -7.33
C ASP A 49 8.21 5.77 -8.06
N PHE A 50 8.00 4.63 -8.70
CA PHE A 50 6.78 4.31 -9.44
C PHE A 50 5.53 4.34 -8.55
N LEU A 51 5.56 3.64 -7.42
CA LEU A 51 4.41 3.60 -6.51
C LEU A 51 4.21 4.92 -5.78
N THR A 52 5.29 5.63 -5.42
CA THR A 52 5.17 6.95 -4.78
C THR A 52 4.49 7.95 -5.71
N ALA A 53 4.86 7.95 -6.99
CA ALA A 53 4.24 8.81 -8.00
C ALA A 53 2.75 8.47 -8.20
N ARG A 54 2.40 7.19 -8.30
CA ARG A 54 1.00 6.76 -8.53
C ARG A 54 0.10 6.92 -7.29
N LEU A 55 0.62 6.69 -6.09
CA LEU A 55 -0.14 6.82 -4.85
C LEU A 55 -0.23 8.26 -4.34
N GLY A 56 0.66 9.15 -4.80
CA GLY A 56 0.81 10.50 -4.25
C GLY A 56 1.27 10.50 -2.77
N LEU A 57 1.79 9.37 -2.30
CA LEU A 57 2.21 9.12 -0.92
C LEU A 57 3.49 8.29 -0.94
N PRO A 58 4.41 8.47 0.03
CA PRO A 58 5.63 7.69 0.08
C PRO A 58 5.36 6.18 0.12
N ALA A 59 6.00 5.44 -0.79
CA ALA A 59 5.99 3.98 -0.83
C ALA A 59 7.43 3.43 -0.74
N PRO A 60 8.09 3.53 0.45
CA PRO A 60 9.48 3.12 0.61
C PRO A 60 9.76 1.68 0.17
N GLY A 61 10.74 1.51 -0.72
CA GLY A 61 11.20 0.22 -1.23
C GLY A 61 11.95 -0.58 -0.17
N GLY A 62 11.97 -1.91 -0.35
CA GLY A 62 12.59 -2.87 0.57
C GLY A 62 14.08 -2.60 0.82
N HIS A 63 14.78 -2.07 -0.19
CA HIS A 63 16.20 -1.69 -0.10
C HIS A 63 16.49 -0.71 1.04
N ARG A 64 15.52 0.14 1.43
CA ARG A 64 15.65 1.05 2.60
C ARG A 64 15.60 0.34 3.95
N PHE A 65 15.21 -0.93 3.97
CA PHE A 65 15.05 -1.77 5.15
C PHE A 65 16.03 -2.94 5.19
N GLY A 66 16.98 -2.99 4.25
CA GLY A 66 18.02 -4.02 4.19
C GLY A 66 17.71 -5.21 3.27
N ASP A 67 16.64 -5.14 2.47
CA ASP A 67 16.43 -6.13 1.41
C ASP A 67 17.38 -5.89 0.23
N ASP A 68 17.64 -6.94 -0.54
CA ASP A 68 18.41 -6.83 -1.78
C ASP A 68 17.72 -5.91 -2.78
N LEU A 69 18.49 -5.08 -3.49
CA LEU A 69 17.96 -4.12 -4.46
C LEU A 69 17.01 -4.75 -5.51
N PRO A 70 17.30 -5.95 -6.07
CA PRO A 70 16.39 -6.59 -7.03
C PRO A 70 15.06 -7.11 -6.43
N ALA A 71 14.92 -7.15 -5.10
CA ALA A 71 13.69 -7.62 -4.46
C ALA A 71 12.61 -6.55 -4.53
N LEU A 72 11.58 -6.78 -5.34
CA LEU A 72 10.46 -5.85 -5.60
C LEU A 72 9.51 -5.75 -4.41
N ARG A 73 10.01 -5.30 -3.26
CA ARG A 73 9.26 -5.16 -2.02
C ARG A 73 9.07 -3.70 -1.66
N VAL A 74 7.95 -3.42 -1.00
CA VAL A 74 7.56 -2.05 -0.63
C VAL A 74 6.84 -2.05 0.71
N ARG A 75 7.04 -0.97 1.49
CA ARG A 75 6.33 -0.73 2.74
C ARG A 75 5.27 0.35 2.54
N LEU A 76 4.00 -0.06 2.53
CA LEU A 76 2.85 0.84 2.36
C LEU A 76 2.33 1.29 3.72
N ALA A 77 2.17 2.59 3.93
CA ALA A 77 1.54 3.12 5.13
C ALA A 77 0.01 2.97 5.05
N THR A 78 -0.62 2.46 6.11
CA THR A 78 -2.08 2.39 6.19
C THR A 78 -2.70 3.65 6.79
N GLY A 79 -1.91 4.47 7.49
CA GLY A 79 -2.36 5.71 8.14
C GLY A 79 -3.15 6.67 7.23
N PRO A 80 -2.67 6.97 6.00
CA PRO A 80 -3.40 7.82 5.05
C PRO A 80 -4.79 7.30 4.67
N LEU A 81 -5.04 6.00 4.84
CA LEU A 81 -6.37 5.40 4.61
C LEU A 81 -7.38 5.71 5.73
N LEU A 82 -6.90 6.13 6.90
CA LEU A 82 -7.74 6.38 8.09
C LEU A 82 -8.07 7.87 8.23
N ASP A 83 -7.13 8.76 7.91
CA ASP A 83 -7.26 10.17 8.25
C ASP A 83 -7.70 11.05 7.07
N ALA A 84 -7.47 10.62 5.83
CA ALA A 84 -7.65 11.45 4.64
C ALA A 84 -7.16 12.90 4.85
N GLY A 85 -6.02 13.04 5.56
CA GLY A 85 -5.37 14.30 5.88
C GLY A 85 -5.84 15.05 7.14
N THR A 86 -6.73 14.51 7.98
CA THR A 86 -7.15 15.19 9.23
C THR A 86 -7.26 14.27 10.45
N ASP A 87 -6.95 14.81 11.63
CA ASP A 87 -6.96 14.06 12.89
C ASP A 87 -8.38 13.65 13.31
N GLU A 88 -9.39 14.47 12.99
CA GLU A 88 -10.80 14.19 13.30
C GLU A 88 -11.30 12.95 12.55
N ARG A 89 -10.94 12.81 11.27
CA ARG A 89 -11.29 11.62 10.47
C ARG A 89 -10.57 10.39 10.97
N ARG A 90 -9.32 10.54 11.42
CA ARG A 90 -8.60 9.44 12.07
C ARG A 90 -9.34 8.96 13.30
N ALA A 91 -9.78 9.89 14.16
CA ALA A 91 -10.54 9.55 15.37
C ALA A 91 -11.88 8.87 15.02
N GLU A 92 -12.61 9.40 14.04
CA GLU A 92 -13.84 8.79 13.52
C GLU A 92 -13.58 7.35 13.05
N CYS A 93 -12.54 7.12 12.25
CA CYS A 93 -12.18 5.79 11.77
C CYS A 93 -11.76 4.84 12.90
N LEU A 94 -11.05 5.32 13.93
CA LEU A 94 -10.60 4.50 15.06
C LEU A 94 -11.73 4.14 16.02
N LEU A 95 -12.77 4.97 16.11
CA LEU A 95 -13.90 4.79 17.01
C LEU A 95 -15.12 4.13 16.32
N SER A 96 -15.13 4.07 14.99
CA SER A 96 -16.21 3.45 14.23
C SER A 96 -16.23 1.92 14.42
N PRO A 97 -17.42 1.31 14.64
CA PRO A 97 -17.56 -0.15 14.60
C PRO A 97 -17.39 -0.70 13.18
N ASP A 98 -17.74 0.10 12.16
CA ASP A 98 -17.74 -0.27 10.74
C ASP A 98 -16.93 0.75 9.92
N PRO A 99 -15.60 0.82 10.11
CA PRO A 99 -14.77 1.86 9.48
C PRO A 99 -14.70 1.76 7.95
N LEU A 100 -15.07 0.62 7.36
CA LEU A 100 -15.09 0.43 5.90
C LEU A 100 -16.31 1.09 5.22
N GLU A 101 -17.33 1.46 5.98
CA GLU A 101 -18.49 2.21 5.48
C GLU A 101 -18.26 3.72 5.48
N LEU A 102 -17.16 4.20 6.08
CA LEU A 102 -16.83 5.62 6.10
C LEU A 102 -16.43 6.11 4.70
N PRO A 103 -17.05 7.18 4.16
CA PRO A 103 -16.79 7.62 2.79
C PRO A 103 -15.33 7.97 2.48
N HIS A 104 -14.60 8.49 3.46
CA HIS A 104 -13.18 8.83 3.28
C HIS A 104 -12.29 7.58 3.21
N VAL A 105 -12.60 6.54 3.99
CA VAL A 105 -11.92 5.24 3.94
C VAL A 105 -12.19 4.56 2.60
N GLN A 106 -13.44 4.55 2.14
CA GLN A 106 -13.80 3.98 0.84
C GLN A 106 -13.05 4.67 -0.30
N ARG A 107 -13.03 6.00 -0.34
CA ARG A 107 -12.28 6.75 -1.36
C ARG A 107 -10.79 6.42 -1.33
N ALA A 108 -10.18 6.38 -0.14
CA ALA A 108 -8.77 6.07 0.00
C ALA A 108 -8.46 4.62 -0.45
N LEU A 109 -9.32 3.66 -0.11
CA LEU A 109 -9.18 2.27 -0.57
C LEU A 109 -9.39 2.12 -2.07
N THR A 110 -10.32 2.86 -2.68
CA THR A 110 -10.50 2.88 -4.14
C THR A 110 -9.27 3.45 -4.83
N GLY A 111 -8.69 4.53 -4.31
CA GLY A 111 -7.44 5.10 -4.85
C GLY A 111 -6.27 4.13 -4.73
N LEU A 112 -6.16 3.41 -3.61
CA LEU A 112 -5.18 2.35 -3.46
C LEU A 112 -5.40 1.24 -4.51
N LYS A 113 -6.63 0.72 -4.64
CA LYS A 113 -6.96 -0.34 -5.61
C LYS A 113 -6.61 0.06 -7.04
N SER A 114 -6.94 1.28 -7.46
CA SER A 114 -6.65 1.73 -8.83
C SER A 114 -5.17 1.78 -9.19
N VAL A 115 -4.26 1.79 -8.20
CA VAL A 115 -2.81 1.70 -8.46
C VAL A 115 -2.35 0.25 -8.62
N PHE A 116 -3.10 -0.70 -8.06
CA PHE A 116 -2.80 -2.13 -8.05
C PHE A 116 -3.65 -2.95 -9.04
N ASP A 117 -4.68 -2.37 -9.65
CA ASP A 117 -5.44 -2.92 -10.78
C ASP A 117 -4.70 -2.69 -12.12
#